data_AF-A0A661E153-F1
#
_entry.id   AF-A0A661E153-F1
#
_cell.length_a   1.000
_cell.length_b   1.000
_cell.length_c   1.000
_cell.angle_alpha   90.00
_cell.angle_beta   90.00
_cell.angle_gamma   90.00
#
_symmetry.space_group_name_H-M   'P 1'
#
loop_
_entity.id
_entity.type
_entity.pdbx_description
1 polymer ?
#
loop_
_entity_poly.entity_id
_entity_poly.type
_entity_poly.pdbx_seq_one_letter_code
_entity_poly.pdbx_strand_id
1 'polypeptide(L)'
;METQTSFSAALFAVWVASNVVVDQQPLPAVQITDDEMPQFVKEYTNETEEHQMSAKAVAIYHDLRKSFGVSHVKMGSWLGVKRRSLYNWMNEPEKAKKYGEQIEYRLAALVELKEDMESEHLLLLEKIAFSPIYGDPKFGESILEGRTGIELKAWYDKLFSQFESYRGMLQKHKNII
;
A
#
# COMPACT_ATOMS: atom_id res chain seq x y z
N MET A 1 -18.49 53.74 -58.50
CA MET A 1 -18.64 53.17 -59.86
C MET A 1 -19.40 51.88 -59.70
N GLU A 2 -20.71 51.96 -59.90
CA GLU A 2 -21.64 50.85 -59.91
C GLU A 2 -21.88 50.42 -61.36
N THR A 3 -21.91 49.12 -61.61
CA THR A 3 -22.44 48.47 -62.82
C THR A 3 -23.03 47.14 -62.36
N GLN A 4 -24.35 47.08 -62.12
CA GLN A 4 -25.37 46.52 -63.02
C GLN A 4 -25.05 45.09 -63.51
N THR A 5 -25.62 44.07 -62.86
CA THR A 5 -26.89 43.37 -63.19
C THR A 5 -26.90 42.64 -64.55
N SER A 6 -27.02 41.31 -64.48
CA SER A 6 -27.93 40.57 -65.38
C SER A 6 -28.20 39.17 -64.82
N PHE A 7 -29.47 38.93 -64.46
CA PHE A 7 -30.05 37.61 -64.25
C PHE A 7 -30.61 37.11 -65.59
N SER A 8 -30.45 35.82 -65.89
CA SER A 8 -31.34 35.12 -66.81
C SER A 8 -31.54 33.68 -66.33
N ALA A 9 -32.81 33.41 -66.02
CA ALA A 9 -33.39 32.10 -65.75
C ALA A 9 -33.81 31.42 -67.07
N ALA A 10 -34.31 30.18 -66.93
CA ALA A 10 -34.90 29.28 -67.94
C ALA A 10 -33.89 28.23 -68.45
N LEU A 11 -34.16 26.92 -68.52
CA LEU A 11 -35.41 26.18 -68.63
C LEU A 11 -35.23 24.74 -68.14
N PHE A 12 -36.34 24.16 -67.67
CA PHE A 12 -36.56 22.75 -67.44
C PHE A 12 -36.29 21.90 -68.69
N ALA A 13 -35.69 20.72 -68.50
CA ALA A 13 -35.96 19.56 -69.34
C ALA A 13 -35.84 18.27 -68.49
N VAL A 14 -37.01 17.73 -68.13
CA VAL A 14 -37.19 16.38 -67.60
C VAL A 14 -37.15 15.41 -68.78
N TRP A 15 -36.31 14.38 -68.70
CA TRP A 15 -36.48 13.15 -69.48
C TRP A 15 -36.37 11.93 -68.55
N VAL A 16 -37.36 11.05 -68.66
CA VAL A 16 -37.61 9.89 -67.83
C VAL A 16 -37.31 8.61 -68.62
N ALA A 17 -36.81 7.62 -67.87
CA ALA A 17 -36.84 6.17 -68.09
C ALA A 17 -35.92 5.54 -69.14
N SER A 18 -35.06 4.65 -68.64
CA SER A 18 -35.15 3.23 -69.00
C SER A 18 -34.64 2.37 -67.83
N ASN A 19 -35.48 1.44 -67.42
CA ASN A 19 -35.18 0.41 -66.43
C ASN A 19 -34.12 -0.55 -66.98
N VAL A 20 -33.04 -0.74 -66.24
CA VAL A 20 -32.19 -1.93 -66.36
C VAL A 20 -32.16 -2.57 -64.97
N VAL A 21 -32.87 -3.70 -64.85
CA VAL A 21 -32.70 -4.65 -63.76
C VAL A 21 -31.65 -5.64 -64.23
N VAL A 22 -30.43 -5.59 -63.70
CA VAL A 22 -29.49 -6.73 -63.71
C VAL A 22 -28.51 -6.62 -62.51
N ASP A 23 -28.47 -7.71 -61.75
CA ASP A 23 -27.52 -8.17 -60.74
C ASP A 23 -27.24 -7.35 -59.47
N GLN A 24 -27.84 -7.84 -58.37
CA GLN A 24 -27.30 -7.72 -57.02
C GLN A 24 -25.92 -8.40 -56.96
N GLN A 25 -24.84 -7.63 -57.01
CA GLN A 25 -23.59 -8.06 -56.41
C GLN A 25 -23.67 -7.85 -54.89
N PRO A 26 -23.41 -8.87 -54.06
CA PRO A 26 -23.38 -8.69 -52.62
C PRO A 26 -22.23 -7.76 -52.23
N LEU A 27 -22.55 -6.74 -51.43
CA LEU A 27 -21.59 -5.86 -50.78
C LEU A 27 -20.52 -6.71 -50.09
N PRO A 28 -19.21 -6.37 -50.22
CA PRO A 28 -18.21 -7.00 -49.38
C PRO A 28 -18.54 -6.67 -47.93
N ALA A 29 -18.79 -7.70 -47.14
CA ALA A 29 -18.89 -7.59 -45.69
C ALA A 29 -17.61 -6.92 -45.20
N VAL A 30 -17.73 -5.69 -44.68
CA VAL A 30 -16.65 -5.04 -43.96
C VAL A 30 -16.40 -5.88 -42.72
N GLN A 31 -15.34 -6.69 -42.78
CA GLN A 31 -14.82 -7.37 -41.61
C GLN A 31 -14.17 -6.29 -40.76
N ILE A 32 -14.90 -5.84 -39.73
CA ILE A 32 -14.32 -5.09 -38.63
C ILE A 32 -13.49 -6.12 -37.86
N THR A 33 -12.19 -6.15 -38.14
CA THR A 33 -11.22 -6.81 -37.25
C THR A 33 -11.13 -6.00 -35.96
N ASP A 34 -11.16 -6.67 -34.80
CA ASP A 34 -11.11 -6.06 -33.46
C ASP A 34 -9.85 -5.22 -33.16
N ASP A 35 -8.93 -5.09 -34.12
CA ASP A 35 -7.67 -4.33 -34.00
C ASP A 35 -7.82 -2.81 -34.14
N GLU A 36 -9.01 -2.29 -34.46
CA GLU A 36 -9.29 -0.84 -34.49
C GLU A 36 -10.01 -0.32 -33.24
N MET A 37 -10.03 -1.08 -32.14
CA MET A 37 -10.50 -0.53 -30.88
C MET A 37 -9.42 0.39 -30.27
N PRO A 38 -9.74 1.66 -29.94
CA PRO A 38 -8.84 2.46 -29.12
C PRO A 38 -8.61 1.71 -27.81
N GLN A 39 -7.37 1.30 -27.57
CA GLN A 39 -6.96 0.80 -26.26
C GLN A 39 -7.19 1.93 -25.27
N PHE A 40 -8.28 1.83 -24.51
CA PHE A 40 -8.41 2.57 -23.26
C PHE A 40 -7.28 2.08 -22.35
N VAL A 41 -6.16 2.80 -22.33
CA VAL A 41 -5.15 2.69 -21.30
C VAL A 41 -5.87 3.05 -20.01
N LYS A 42 -6.30 2.04 -19.26
CA LYS A 42 -6.93 2.22 -17.96
C LYS A 42 -5.86 2.74 -17.01
N GLU A 43 -5.78 4.06 -16.84
CA GLU A 43 -5.02 4.72 -15.76
C GLU A 43 -5.61 4.44 -14.36
N TYR A 44 -6.62 3.56 -14.24
CA TYR A 44 -7.36 3.24 -13.01
C TYR A 44 -6.72 2.18 -12.10
N THR A 45 -5.58 1.59 -12.46
CA THR A 45 -4.94 0.54 -11.64
C THR A 45 -4.17 1.09 -10.44
N ASN A 46 -3.58 2.29 -10.54
CA ASN A 46 -2.70 2.79 -9.47
C ASN A 46 -3.46 3.15 -8.19
N GLU A 47 -4.63 3.78 -8.28
CA GLU A 47 -5.39 4.21 -7.09
C GLU A 47 -5.93 3.03 -6.28
N THR A 48 -6.42 2.00 -6.96
CA THR A 48 -7.00 0.81 -6.30
C THR A 48 -5.94 -0.03 -5.59
N GLU A 49 -4.75 -0.15 -6.19
CA GLU A 49 -3.62 -0.88 -5.60
C GLU A 49 -3.03 -0.13 -4.40
N GLU A 50 -2.87 1.20 -4.47
CA GLU A 50 -2.38 2.02 -3.35
C GLU A 50 -3.30 1.95 -2.12
N HIS A 51 -4.63 1.99 -2.32
CA HIS A 51 -5.61 1.85 -1.24
C HIS A 51 -5.50 0.48 -0.56
N GLN A 52 -5.36 -0.60 -1.34
CA GLN A 52 -5.23 -1.95 -0.80
C GLN A 52 -3.91 -2.16 -0.02
N MET A 53 -2.80 -1.66 -0.55
CA MET A 53 -1.50 -1.73 0.13
C MET A 53 -1.50 -0.94 1.44
N SER A 54 -2.10 0.26 1.43
CA SER A 54 -2.24 1.11 2.61
C SER A 54 -3.10 0.45 3.70
N ALA A 55 -4.22 -0.17 3.32
CA ALA A 55 -5.07 -0.92 4.26
C ALA A 55 -4.33 -2.12 4.88
N LYS A 56 -3.50 -2.82 4.08
CA LYS A 56 -2.66 -3.92 4.56
C LYS A 56 -1.63 -3.46 5.59
N ALA A 57 -0.98 -2.31 5.37
CA ALA A 57 0.00 -1.76 6.31
C ALA A 57 -0.63 -1.43 7.68
N VAL A 58 -1.83 -0.87 7.68
CA VAL A 58 -2.58 -0.58 8.93
C VAL A 58 -2.97 -1.89 9.65
N ALA A 59 -3.35 -2.93 8.92
CA ALA A 59 -3.62 -4.24 9.52
C ALA A 59 -2.37 -4.84 10.18
N ILE A 60 -1.21 -4.78 9.51
CA ILE A 60 0.09 -5.22 10.04
C ILE A 60 0.42 -4.46 11.33
N TYR A 61 0.20 -3.14 11.34
CA TYR A 61 0.39 -2.32 12.54
C TYR A 61 -0.40 -2.85 13.75
N HIS A 62 -1.69 -3.14 13.56
CA HIS A 62 -2.54 -3.63 14.64
C HIS A 62 -2.12 -5.01 15.15
N ASP A 63 -1.72 -5.90 14.24
CA ASP A 63 -1.23 -7.23 14.58
C ASP A 63 0.08 -7.19 15.37
N LEU A 64 1.08 -6.43 14.91
CA LEU A 64 2.35 -6.27 15.61
C LEU A 64 2.16 -5.64 16.99
N ARG A 65 1.35 -4.58 17.07
CA ARG A 65 1.04 -3.92 18.35
C ARG A 65 0.49 -4.92 19.37
N LYS A 66 -0.46 -5.76 18.93
CA LYS A 66 -1.07 -6.78 19.79
C LYS A 66 -0.06 -7.85 20.19
N SER A 67 0.75 -8.30 19.23
CA SER A 67 1.76 -9.35 19.42
C SER A 67 2.83 -8.96 20.44
N PHE A 68 3.36 -7.73 20.34
CA PHE A 68 4.35 -7.20 21.30
C PHE A 68 3.71 -6.70 22.60
N GLY A 69 2.37 -6.64 22.70
CA GLY A 69 1.68 -6.18 23.89
C GLY A 69 1.87 -4.70 24.22
N VAL A 70 2.16 -3.85 23.21
CA VAL A 70 2.53 -2.45 23.41
C VAL A 70 1.37 -1.47 23.18
N SER A 71 1.45 -0.30 23.81
CA SER A 71 0.48 0.78 23.59
C SER A 71 0.72 1.50 22.26
N HIS A 72 -0.29 2.18 21.71
CA HIS A 72 -0.14 3.01 20.51
C HIS A 72 0.96 4.07 20.64
N VAL A 73 1.15 4.61 21.86
CA VAL A 73 2.16 5.63 22.14
C VAL A 73 3.56 5.06 21.97
N LYS A 74 3.83 3.88 22.55
CA LYS A 74 5.12 3.21 22.43
C LYS A 74 5.38 2.73 21.01
N MET A 75 4.40 2.11 20.37
CA MET A 75 4.50 1.70 18.97
C MET A 75 4.80 2.90 18.05
N GLY A 76 4.17 4.05 18.30
CA GLY A 76 4.49 5.29 17.58
C GLY A 76 5.94 5.72 17.71
N SER A 77 6.53 5.61 18.92
CA SER A 77 7.95 5.89 19.11
C SER A 77 8.87 4.93 18.36
N TRP A 78 8.52 3.63 18.30
CA TRP A 78 9.28 2.62 17.53
C TRP A 78 9.24 2.92 16.03
N LEU A 79 8.09 3.41 15.55
CA LEU A 79 7.92 3.83 14.15
C LEU A 79 8.51 5.21 13.87
N GLY A 80 9.08 5.91 14.86
CA GLY A 80 9.72 7.21 14.69
C GLY A 80 8.73 8.35 14.43
N VAL A 81 7.46 8.18 14.79
CA VAL A 81 6.39 9.15 14.51
C VAL A 81 5.70 9.65 15.78
N LYS A 82 5.26 10.91 15.75
CA LYS A 82 4.46 11.48 16.84
C LYS A 82 3.08 10.84 16.88
N ARG A 83 2.50 10.75 18.09
CA ARG A 83 1.16 10.17 18.32
C ARG A 83 0.09 10.70 17.35
N ARG A 84 0.02 12.02 17.12
CA ARG A 84 -0.96 12.63 16.20
C ARG A 84 -0.75 12.20 14.75
N SER A 85 0.50 12.17 14.30
CA SER A 85 0.87 11.70 12.96
C SER A 85 0.47 10.24 12.79
N LEU A 86 0.73 9.39 13.79
CA LEU A 86 0.33 7.99 13.73
C LEU A 86 -1.19 7.81 13.57
N TYR A 87 -2.00 8.55 14.32
CA TYR A 87 -3.47 8.49 14.14
C TYR A 87 -3.91 9.01 12.78
N ASN A 88 -3.30 10.08 12.29
CA ASN A 88 -3.61 10.60 10.95
C ASN A 88 -3.30 9.55 9.88
N TRP A 89 -2.17 8.85 9.96
CA TRP A 89 -1.84 7.76 9.04
C TRP A 89 -2.73 6.54 9.21
N MET A 90 -3.09 6.13 10.43
CA MET A 90 -4.01 5.00 10.63
C MET A 90 -5.41 5.26 10.06
N ASN A 91 -5.88 6.51 10.08
CA ASN A 91 -7.20 6.88 9.56
C ASN A 91 -7.19 7.16 8.05
N GLU A 92 -6.14 7.83 7.57
CA GLU A 92 -5.99 8.27 6.18
C GLU A 92 -4.55 8.03 5.69
N PRO A 93 -4.14 6.76 5.48
CA PRO A 93 -2.75 6.41 5.19
C PRO A 93 -2.24 7.02 3.88
N GLU A 94 -3.09 7.08 2.84
CA GLU A 94 -2.76 7.63 1.52
C GLU A 94 -2.44 9.13 1.54
N LYS A 95 -3.07 9.87 2.46
CA LYS A 95 -2.84 11.32 2.62
C LYS A 95 -1.59 11.60 3.46
N ALA A 96 -1.08 10.60 4.17
CA ALA A 96 0.04 10.70 5.09
C ALA A 96 1.40 10.39 4.43
N LYS A 97 1.58 10.74 3.14
CA LYS A 97 2.79 10.42 2.34
C LYS A 97 4.11 10.80 3.01
N LYS A 98 4.14 11.89 3.78
CA LYS A 98 5.36 12.37 4.47
C LYS A 98 6.01 11.36 5.42
N TYR A 99 5.21 10.48 6.04
CA TYR A 99 5.70 9.51 7.03
C TYR A 99 5.20 8.08 6.77
N GLY A 100 4.35 7.85 5.76
CA GLY A 100 3.86 6.53 5.38
C GLY A 100 5.01 5.56 5.04
N GLU A 101 5.91 5.96 4.14
CA GLU A 101 7.06 5.12 3.74
C GLU A 101 7.96 4.74 4.93
N GLN A 102 8.22 5.68 5.83
CA GLN A 102 9.01 5.43 7.04
C GLN A 102 8.30 4.43 7.96
N ILE A 103 6.99 4.58 8.14
CA ILE A 103 6.19 3.67 8.96
C ILE A 103 6.22 2.27 8.36
N GLU A 104 5.97 2.14 7.05
CA GLU A 104 5.93 0.86 6.36
C GLU A 104 7.27 0.13 6.39
N TYR A 105 8.37 0.85 6.13
CA TYR A 105 9.73 0.29 6.24
C TYR A 105 10.01 -0.27 7.64
N ARG A 106 9.66 0.49 8.68
CA ARG A 106 9.88 0.06 10.06
C ARG A 106 8.93 -1.07 10.47
N LEU A 107 7.69 -1.07 9.97
CA LEU A 107 6.77 -2.18 10.18
C LEU A 107 7.31 -3.47 9.55
N ALA A 108 7.86 -3.41 8.33
CA ALA A 108 8.46 -4.57 7.68
C ALA A 108 9.62 -5.15 8.51
N ALA A 109 10.53 -4.30 9.01
CA ALA A 109 11.63 -4.73 9.89
C ALA A 109 11.12 -5.39 11.19
N LEU A 110 10.04 -4.87 11.78
CA LEU A 110 9.42 -5.44 12.97
C LEU A 110 8.65 -6.75 12.70
N VAL A 111 8.06 -6.90 11.51
CA VAL A 111 7.47 -8.18 11.07
C VAL A 111 8.55 -9.24 10.98
N GLU A 112 9.66 -8.94 10.31
CA GLU A 112 10.79 -9.86 10.19
C GLU A 112 11.31 -10.28 11.57
N LEU A 113 11.45 -9.35 12.51
CA LEU A 113 11.84 -9.67 13.88
C LEU A 113 10.81 -10.57 14.56
N LYS A 114 9.50 -10.25 14.45
CA LYS A 114 8.42 -11.05 15.05
C LYS A 114 8.44 -12.50 14.55
N GLU A 115 8.66 -12.72 13.26
CA GLU A 115 8.69 -14.05 12.65
C GLU A 115 9.83 -14.94 13.19
N ASP A 116 10.91 -14.32 13.66
CA ASP A 116 12.10 -15.01 14.19
C ASP A 116 12.03 -15.21 15.71
N MET A 117 11.29 -14.36 16.42
CA MET A 117 11.13 -14.43 17.86
C MET A 117 10.20 -15.56 18.32
N GLU A 118 10.52 -16.17 19.46
CA GLU A 118 9.58 -17.07 20.13
C GLU A 118 8.33 -16.32 20.61
N SER A 119 7.16 -16.95 20.52
CA SER A 119 5.88 -16.32 20.90
C SER A 119 5.85 -15.78 22.33
N GLU A 120 6.54 -16.43 23.27
CA GLU A 120 6.67 -15.99 24.66
C GLU A 120 7.60 -14.78 24.81
N HIS A 121 8.59 -14.63 23.92
CA HIS A 121 9.55 -13.52 23.92
C HIS A 121 8.93 -12.22 23.38
N LEU A 122 7.88 -12.31 22.57
CA LEU A 122 7.22 -11.13 21.98
C LEU A 122 6.76 -10.12 23.05
N LEU A 123 6.18 -10.60 24.16
CA LEU A 123 5.72 -9.75 25.27
C LEU A 123 6.86 -9.22 26.15
N LEU A 124 8.06 -9.79 26.01
CA LEU A 124 9.25 -9.39 26.77
C LEU A 124 10.09 -8.37 26.01
N LEU A 125 9.87 -8.23 24.70
CA LEU A 125 10.64 -7.33 23.84
C LEU A 125 10.72 -5.92 24.42
N GLU A 126 9.58 -5.36 24.83
CA GLU A 126 9.54 -4.01 25.39
C GLU A 126 10.39 -3.87 26.66
N LYS A 127 10.34 -4.90 27.53
CA LYS A 127 11.11 -4.89 28.78
C LYS A 127 12.61 -5.03 28.49
N ILE A 128 13.00 -5.91 27.59
CA ILE A 128 14.42 -6.17 27.32
C ILE A 128 15.04 -5.08 26.47
N ALA A 129 14.29 -4.46 25.56
CA ALA A 129 14.82 -3.36 24.76
C ALA A 129 14.88 -2.02 25.52
N PHE A 130 13.95 -1.77 26.47
CA PHE A 130 13.79 -0.42 27.05
C PHE A 130 13.86 -0.34 28.58
N SER A 131 13.97 -1.47 29.31
CA SER A 131 14.09 -1.41 30.77
C SER A 131 15.44 -0.85 31.19
N PRO A 132 15.49 0.14 32.10
CA PRO A 132 16.75 0.71 32.58
C PRO A 132 17.54 -0.25 33.48
N ILE A 133 16.86 -1.21 34.12
CA ILE A 133 17.48 -2.09 35.12
C ILE A 133 18.05 -3.34 34.47
N TYR A 134 17.34 -3.88 33.49
CA TYR A 134 17.62 -5.20 32.96
C TYR A 134 17.42 -5.30 31.44
N GLY A 135 17.28 -4.17 30.77
CA GLY A 135 17.26 -4.13 29.32
C GLY A 135 18.65 -3.87 28.74
N ASP A 136 18.76 -3.96 27.43
CA ASP A 136 19.90 -3.44 26.67
C ASP A 136 19.47 -2.15 25.96
N PRO A 137 19.90 -0.97 26.45
CA PRO A 137 19.56 0.30 25.84
C PRO A 137 19.93 0.40 24.35
N LYS A 138 21.01 -0.28 23.92
CA LYS A 138 21.43 -0.26 22.51
C LYS A 138 20.46 -1.01 21.62
N PHE A 139 19.79 -2.03 22.14
CA PHE A 139 18.72 -2.71 21.43
C PHE A 139 17.47 -1.84 21.36
N GLY A 140 17.12 -1.13 22.43
CA GLY A 140 16.07 -0.12 22.38
C GLY A 140 16.35 0.98 21.36
N GLU A 141 17.58 1.49 21.33
CA GLU A 141 18.03 2.49 20.36
C GLU A 141 17.95 1.96 18.93
N SER A 142 18.37 0.72 18.66
CA SER A 142 18.29 0.13 17.32
C SER A 142 16.85 0.04 16.80
N ILE A 143 15.89 -0.29 17.67
CA ILE A 143 14.46 -0.25 17.35
C ILE A 143 14.01 1.19 17.05
N LEU A 144 14.40 2.17 17.87
CA LEU A 144 14.01 3.57 17.68
C LEU A 144 14.66 4.22 16.44
N GLU A 145 15.86 3.81 16.08
CA GLU A 145 16.53 4.22 14.84
C GLU A 145 15.87 3.60 13.60
N GLY A 146 15.09 2.53 13.76
CA GLY A 146 14.47 1.81 12.67
C GLY A 146 15.50 1.02 11.87
N ARG A 147 16.37 0.29 12.58
CA ARG A 147 17.34 -0.63 11.97
C ARG A 147 16.64 -1.73 11.16
N THR A 148 17.39 -2.34 10.26
CA THR A 148 16.88 -3.40 9.37
C THR A 148 16.44 -4.63 10.16
N GLY A 149 15.53 -5.43 9.60
CA GLY A 149 15.08 -6.67 10.24
C GLY A 149 16.24 -7.62 10.57
N ILE A 150 17.24 -7.72 9.69
CA ILE A 150 18.47 -8.51 9.89
C ILE A 150 19.27 -8.03 11.12
N GLU A 151 19.46 -6.72 11.27
CA GLU A 151 20.16 -6.17 12.43
C GLU A 151 19.38 -6.41 13.72
N LEU A 152 18.05 -6.27 13.69
CA LEU A 152 17.19 -6.53 14.84
C LEU A 152 17.21 -8.01 15.26
N LYS A 153 17.25 -8.93 14.29
CA LYS A 153 17.42 -10.38 14.54
C LYS A 153 18.76 -10.68 15.20
N ALA A 154 19.85 -10.12 14.67
CA ALA A 154 21.17 -10.29 15.27
C ALA A 154 21.23 -9.77 16.72
N TRP A 155 20.50 -8.69 17.03
CA TRP A 155 20.33 -8.24 18.41
C TRP A 155 19.54 -9.23 19.26
N TYR A 156 18.43 -9.76 18.72
CA TYR A 156 17.63 -10.76 19.41
C TYR A 156 18.44 -12.02 19.72
N ASP A 157 19.18 -12.57 18.76
CA ASP A 157 20.06 -13.74 18.95
C ASP A 157 21.07 -13.51 20.07
N LYS A 158 21.73 -12.34 20.05
CA LYS A 158 22.71 -11.95 21.06
C LYS A 158 22.09 -11.86 22.46
N LEU A 159 20.83 -11.42 22.54
CA LEU A 159 20.10 -11.22 23.79
C LEU A 159 19.23 -12.42 24.16
N PHE A 160 19.23 -13.51 23.39
CA PHE A 160 18.32 -14.64 23.57
C PHE A 160 18.37 -15.21 25.01
N SER A 161 19.56 -15.41 25.56
CA SER A 161 19.75 -15.88 26.94
C SER A 161 19.10 -14.96 27.99
N GLN A 162 19.03 -13.65 27.71
CA GLN A 162 18.39 -12.68 28.58
C GLN A 162 16.86 -12.77 28.49
N PHE A 163 16.32 -13.02 27.29
CA PHE A 163 14.89 -13.35 27.11
C PHE A 163 14.50 -14.60 27.90
N GLU A 164 15.26 -15.68 27.78
CA GLU A 164 15.04 -16.93 28.52
C GLU A 164 15.16 -16.75 30.04
N SER A 165 16.16 -16.01 30.50
CA SER A 165 16.31 -15.70 31.93
C SER A 165 15.08 -14.95 32.48
N TYR A 166 14.56 -14.00 31.70
CA TYR A 166 13.35 -13.25 32.03
C TYR A 166 12.10 -14.10 32.09
N ARG A 167 11.93 -14.97 31.09
CA ARG A 167 10.85 -15.95 31.01
C ARG A 167 10.87 -16.85 32.25
N GLY A 168 12.03 -17.39 32.61
CA GLY A 168 12.20 -18.22 33.81
C GLY A 168 11.88 -17.50 35.11
N MET A 169 12.25 -16.23 35.26
CA MET A 169 11.89 -15.41 36.43
C MET A 169 10.36 -15.24 36.54
N LEU A 170 9.69 -14.91 35.43
CA LEU A 170 8.24 -14.71 35.42
C LEU A 170 7.47 -15.99 35.76
N GLN A 171 7.92 -17.15 35.30
CA GLN A 171 7.30 -18.43 35.63
C GLN A 171 7.45 -18.77 37.12
N LYS A 172 8.63 -18.53 37.70
CA LYS A 172 8.86 -18.75 39.15
C LYS A 172 7.91 -17.91 40.01
N HIS A 173 7.69 -16.64 39.65
CA HIS A 173 6.78 -15.77 40.39
C HIS A 173 5.30 -16.14 40.25
N LYS A 174 4.89 -16.79 39.16
CA LYS A 174 3.52 -17.27 38.98
C LYS A 174 3.20 -18.51 39.85
N ASN A 175 4.20 -19.29 40.22
CA ASN A 175 4.03 -20.53 41.00
C ASN A 175 4.06 -20.32 42.53
N ILE A 176 4.07 -19.07 43.01
CA ILE A 176 4.18 -18.72 44.44
C ILE A 176 2.83 -18.20 45.01
N ILE A 177 1.74 -18.22 44.23
CA ILE A 177 0.40 -17.78 44.66
C ILE A 177 -0.57 -18.94 44.63
#